data_AF-J9E7T2-F1
#
_entry.id   AF-J9E7T2-F1
#
_cell.length_a   1.000
_cell.length_b   1.000
_cell.length_c   1.000
_cell.angle_alpha   90.00
_cell.angle_beta   90.00
_cell.angle_gamma   90.00
#
_symmetry.space_group_name_H-M   'P 1'
#
loop_
_entity.id
_entity.type
_entity.pdbx_description
1 polymer ?
#
loop_
_entity_poly.entity_id
_entity_poly.type
_entity_poly.pdbx_seq_one_letter_code
_entity_poly.pdbx_strand_id
1 'polypeptide(L)'
;MEAVNALNKLSTRVPNAHLENILSNVLLKLRPCFEKESSALRAVSFSLFGELGQRVGSCDAYREQLLINIVSIVLHLNDEEDQVKQMCARCLVLVSSLLNSNRLTMLIDRDLKIDEQCHNYGQFLKEFSVIL
;
A
#
# COMPACT_ATOMS: atom_id res chain seq x y z
N MET A 1 -17.60 -2.98 0.27
CA MET A 1 -17.01 -1.63 0.29
C MET A 1 -17.12 -0.98 1.68
N GLU A 2 -18.31 -0.91 2.27
CA GLU A 2 -18.55 -0.24 3.57
C GLU A 2 -17.66 -0.76 4.72
N ALA A 3 -17.48 -2.07 4.85
CA ALA A 3 -16.62 -2.65 5.87
C ALA A 3 -15.16 -2.20 5.76
N VAL A 4 -14.60 -2.14 4.54
CA VAL A 4 -13.22 -1.69 4.31
C VAL A 4 -13.09 -0.19 4.59
N ASN A 5 -14.09 0.61 4.21
CA ASN A 5 -14.15 2.03 4.55
C ASN A 5 -14.19 2.28 6.06
N ALA A 6 -15.01 1.52 6.78
CA ALA A 6 -15.09 1.60 8.24
C ALA A 6 -13.75 1.21 8.88
N LEU A 7 -13.13 0.11 8.42
CA LEU A 7 -11.81 -0.31 8.89
C LEU A 7 -10.73 0.73 8.59
N ASN A 8 -10.74 1.36 7.42
CA ASN A 8 -9.78 2.41 7.06
C ASN A 8 -9.87 3.59 8.04
N LYS A 9 -11.09 4.06 8.34
CA LYS A 9 -11.31 5.13 9.32
C LYS A 9 -10.93 4.73 10.75
N LEU A 10 -11.14 3.47 11.13
CA LEU A 10 -10.77 2.96 12.45
C LEU A 10 -9.25 2.76 12.57
N SER A 11 -8.59 2.39 11.48
CA SER A 11 -7.16 2.11 11.44
C SER A 11 -6.30 3.29 11.89
N THR A 12 -6.81 4.52 11.81
CA THR A 12 -6.11 5.74 12.25
C THR A 12 -6.46 6.17 13.68
N ARG A 13 -7.41 5.51 14.34
CA ARG A 13 -7.98 5.95 15.63
C ARG A 13 -7.83 4.95 16.77
N VAL A 14 -7.78 3.66 16.47
CA VAL A 14 -7.68 2.61 17.52
C VAL A 14 -6.23 2.39 17.97
N PRO A 15 -5.94 1.95 19.20
CA PRO A 15 -4.58 1.58 19.63
C PRO A 15 -3.94 0.48 18.76
N ASN A 16 -2.60 0.51 18.63
CA ASN A 16 -1.85 -0.47 17.83
C ASN A 16 -2.12 -1.92 18.24
N ALA A 17 -2.20 -2.21 19.54
CA ALA A 17 -2.48 -3.55 20.04
C ALA A 17 -3.79 -4.16 19.47
N HIS A 18 -4.82 -3.34 19.24
CA HIS A 18 -6.05 -3.83 18.62
C HIS A 18 -5.88 -4.12 17.14
N LEU A 19 -5.05 -3.35 16.42
CA LEU A 19 -4.73 -3.59 15.02
C LEU A 19 -3.92 -4.87 14.86
N GLU A 20 -2.90 -5.06 15.70
CA GLU A 20 -2.04 -6.24 15.71
C GLU A 20 -2.87 -7.53 15.88
N ASN A 21 -3.86 -7.52 16.79
CA ASN A 21 -4.74 -8.67 17.05
C ASN A 21 -5.61 -9.09 15.85
N ILE A 22 -5.95 -8.16 14.95
CA ILE A 22 -6.79 -8.44 13.77
C ILE A 22 -5.99 -8.49 12.47
N LEU A 23 -4.70 -8.17 12.52
CA LEU A 23 -3.87 -7.81 11.38
C LEU A 23 -3.88 -8.90 10.31
N SER A 24 -3.52 -10.13 10.65
CA SER A 24 -3.44 -11.24 9.70
C SER A 24 -4.78 -11.49 8.99
N ASN A 25 -5.89 -11.46 9.74
CA ASN A 25 -7.22 -11.65 9.18
C ASN A 25 -7.63 -10.51 8.24
N VAL A 26 -7.27 -9.27 8.58
CA VAL A 26 -7.54 -8.12 7.72
C VAL A 26 -6.71 -8.20 6.44
N LEU A 27 -5.40 -8.45 6.53
CA LEU A 27 -4.51 -8.52 5.37
C LEU A 27 -4.91 -9.62 4.38
N LEU A 28 -5.28 -10.80 4.87
CA LEU A 28 -5.77 -11.91 4.04
C LEU A 28 -7.03 -11.53 3.25
N LYS A 29 -7.94 -10.77 3.87
CA LYS A 29 -9.18 -10.30 3.23
C LYS A 29 -8.95 -9.11 2.31
N LEU A 30 -7.91 -8.32 2.55
CA LEU A 30 -7.60 -7.12 1.79
C LEU A 30 -6.95 -7.43 0.45
N ARG A 31 -6.09 -8.45 0.40
CA ARG A 31 -5.40 -8.89 -0.83
C ARG A 31 -6.31 -9.04 -2.06
N PRO A 32 -7.42 -9.81 -2.02
CA PRO A 32 -8.29 -9.94 -3.18
C PRO A 32 -9.04 -8.64 -3.53
N CYS A 33 -9.02 -7.60 -2.69
CA CYS A 33 -9.63 -6.31 -2.96
C CYS A 33 -8.78 -5.40 -3.84
N PHE A 34 -7.49 -5.69 -4.02
CA PHE A 34 -6.61 -4.93 -4.92
C PHE A 34 -6.96 -5.16 -6.40
N GLU A 35 -7.53 -6.31 -6.74
CA GLU A 35 -7.77 -6.73 -8.13
C GLU A 35 -9.27 -6.72 -8.51
N LYS A 36 -10.11 -6.00 -7.75
CA LYS A 36 -11.56 -5.93 -8.03
C LYS A 36 -11.88 -4.85 -9.04
N GLU A 37 -12.88 -5.10 -9.89
CA GLU A 37 -13.39 -4.12 -10.88
C GLU A 37 -13.76 -2.77 -10.25
N SER A 38 -14.23 -2.76 -9.00
CA SER A 38 -14.55 -1.53 -8.30
C SER A 38 -13.28 -0.74 -7.93
N SER A 39 -13.00 0.32 -8.68
CA SER A 39 -11.91 1.27 -8.42
C SER A 39 -11.94 1.86 -7.01
N ALA A 40 -13.13 2.25 -6.53
CA ALA A 40 -13.32 2.73 -5.18
C ALA A 40 -12.91 1.69 -4.12
N LEU A 41 -13.20 0.41 -4.33
CA LEU A 41 -12.78 -0.66 -3.42
C LEU A 41 -11.25 -0.83 -3.45
N ARG A 42 -10.64 -0.81 -4.64
CA ARG A 42 -9.18 -0.89 -4.79
C ARG A 42 -8.48 0.28 -4.06
N ALA A 43 -8.90 1.51 -4.34
CA ALA A 43 -8.35 2.72 -3.74
C ALA A 43 -8.41 2.68 -2.19
N VAL A 44 -9.57 2.37 -1.63
CA VAL A 44 -9.75 2.25 -0.16
C VAL A 44 -8.91 1.12 0.41
N SER A 45 -8.72 0.03 -0.35
CA SER A 45 -7.91 -1.10 0.11
C SER A 45 -6.44 -0.75 0.18
N PHE A 46 -5.88 -0.07 -0.83
CA PHE A 46 -4.50 0.42 -0.79
C PHE A 46 -4.30 1.46 0.31
N SER A 47 -5.28 2.36 0.49
CA SER A 47 -5.28 3.31 1.60
C SER A 47 -5.18 2.59 2.95
N LEU A 48 -6.07 1.63 3.22
CA LEU A 48 -6.04 0.84 4.47
C LEU A 48 -4.73 0.06 4.63
N PHE A 49 -4.21 -0.54 3.55
CA PHE A 49 -2.95 -1.29 3.61
C PHE A 49 -1.78 -0.39 4.01
N GLY A 50 -1.70 0.83 3.45
CA GLY A 50 -0.68 1.82 3.80
C GLY A 50 -0.81 2.31 5.25
N GLU A 51 -2.03 2.61 5.72
CA GLU A 51 -2.28 3.00 7.12
C GLU A 51 -1.84 1.92 8.11
N LEU A 52 -2.19 0.66 7.82
CA LEU A 52 -1.75 -0.48 8.64
C LEU A 52 -0.22 -0.60 8.64
N GLY A 53 0.45 -0.39 7.51
CA GLY A 53 1.91 -0.43 7.45
C GLY A 53 2.58 0.65 8.26
N GLN A 54 2.08 1.88 8.17
CA GLN A 54 2.60 3.00 8.96
C GLN A 54 2.50 2.72 10.47
N ARG A 55 1.44 2.03 10.91
CA ARG A 55 1.15 1.84 12.33
C ARG A 55 1.69 0.55 12.92
N VAL A 56 1.58 -0.56 12.20
CA VAL A 56 1.89 -1.93 12.65
C VAL A 56 2.77 -2.70 11.66
N GLY A 57 3.48 -1.98 10.77
CA GLY A 57 4.36 -2.58 9.77
C GLY A 57 5.63 -3.24 10.32
N SER A 58 5.93 -3.09 11.61
CA SER A 58 6.98 -3.84 12.28
C SER A 58 6.60 -5.31 12.51
N CYS A 59 5.32 -5.66 12.47
CA CYS A 59 4.85 -7.03 12.62
C CYS A 59 5.24 -7.88 11.40
N ASP A 60 5.74 -9.09 11.64
CA ASP A 60 6.14 -10.02 10.58
C ASP A 60 5.00 -10.33 9.60
N ALA A 61 3.77 -10.49 10.12
CA ALA A 61 2.58 -10.70 9.31
C ALA A 61 2.35 -9.57 8.28
N TYR A 62 2.63 -8.30 8.64
CA TYR A 62 2.54 -7.20 7.70
C TYR A 62 3.66 -7.25 6.67
N ARG A 63 4.91 -7.46 7.13
CA ARG A 63 6.09 -7.48 6.26
C ARG A 63 6.01 -8.56 5.20
N GLU A 64 5.55 -9.75 5.57
CA GLU A 64 5.31 -10.85 4.63
C GLU A 64 4.26 -10.44 3.59
N GLN A 65 3.14 -9.86 4.02
CA GLN A 65 2.09 -9.41 3.11
C GLN A 65 2.52 -8.24 2.23
N LEU A 66 3.40 -7.35 2.71
CA LEU A 66 3.98 -6.28 1.89
C LEU A 66 4.76 -6.87 0.71
N LEU A 67 5.63 -7.85 0.97
CA LEU A 67 6.40 -8.51 -0.09
C LEU A 67 5.50 -9.30 -1.05
N ILE A 68 4.49 -10.00 -0.53
CA ILE A 68 3.52 -10.74 -1.36
C ILE A 68 2.75 -9.82 -2.31
N ASN A 69 2.41 -8.61 -1.85
CA ASN A 69 1.57 -7.67 -2.61
C ASN A 69 2.37 -6.58 -3.34
N ILE A 70 3.70 -6.55 -3.22
CA ILE A 70 4.52 -5.45 -3.76
C ILE A 70 4.31 -5.26 -5.27
N VAL A 71 4.21 -6.36 -6.02
CA VAL A 71 3.96 -6.31 -7.47
C VAL A 71 2.59 -5.70 -7.76
N SER A 72 1.54 -6.10 -7.04
CA SER A 72 0.20 -5.53 -7.20
C SER A 72 0.19 -4.03 -6.89
N ILE A 73 0.85 -3.61 -5.80
CA ILE A 73 0.96 -2.20 -5.43
C ILE A 73 1.68 -1.39 -6.53
N VAL A 74 2.80 -1.90 -7.05
CA VAL A 74 3.54 -1.21 -8.13
C VAL A 74 2.73 -1.16 -9.42
N LEU A 75 2.07 -2.26 -9.83
CA LEU A 75 1.24 -2.28 -11.03
C LEU A 75 0.13 -1.21 -10.98
N HIS A 76 -0.50 -1.05 -9.82
CA HIS A 76 -1.59 -0.09 -9.61
C HIS A 76 -1.12 1.38 -9.48
N LEU A 77 0.19 1.66 -9.53
CA LEU A 77 0.68 3.02 -9.78
C LEU A 77 0.27 3.54 -11.17
N ASN A 78 -0.04 2.63 -12.10
CA ASN A 78 -0.50 2.93 -13.45
C ASN A 78 -1.90 2.37 -13.69
N ASP A 79 -2.75 2.47 -12.67
CA ASP A 79 -4.16 2.14 -12.81
C ASP A 79 -4.84 2.94 -13.93
N GLU A 80 -6.02 2.52 -14.36
CA GLU A 80 -6.88 3.34 -15.21
C GLU A 80 -7.50 4.50 -14.42
N GLU A 81 -7.67 4.33 -13.10
CA GLU A 81 -8.36 5.26 -12.23
C GLU A 81 -7.40 6.08 -11.37
N ASP A 82 -7.45 7.40 -11.53
CA ASP A 82 -6.54 8.36 -10.89
C ASP A 82 -6.51 8.26 -9.36
N GLN A 83 -7.67 7.99 -8.74
CA GLN A 83 -7.75 7.80 -7.30
C GLN A 83 -6.98 6.57 -6.84
N VAL A 84 -6.98 5.48 -7.63
CA VAL A 84 -6.24 4.26 -7.31
C VAL A 84 -4.74 4.52 -7.43
N LYS A 85 -4.30 5.21 -8.49
CA LYS A 85 -2.89 5.62 -8.65
C LYS A 85 -2.39 6.41 -7.45
N GLN A 86 -3.15 7.42 -7.02
CA GLN A 86 -2.79 8.25 -5.88
C GLN A 86 -2.71 7.44 -4.58
N MET A 87 -3.69 6.56 -4.32
CA MET A 87 -3.68 5.72 -3.11
C MET A 87 -2.54 4.69 -3.12
N CYS A 88 -2.13 4.18 -4.29
CA CYS A 88 -0.97 3.30 -4.42
C CYS A 88 0.34 4.04 -4.18
N ALA A 89 0.50 5.24 -4.76
CA ALA A 89 1.66 6.09 -4.54
C ALA A 89 1.82 6.41 -3.05
N ARG A 90 0.73 6.84 -2.42
CA ARG A 90 0.66 7.04 -0.97
C ARG A 90 1.01 5.78 -0.19
N CYS A 91 0.44 4.64 -0.54
CA CYS A 91 0.71 3.37 0.11
C CYS A 91 2.21 3.05 0.08
N LEU A 92 2.87 3.15 -1.08
CA LEU A 92 4.32 2.89 -1.21
C LEU A 92 5.17 3.84 -0.36
N VAL A 93 4.83 5.14 -0.35
CA VAL A 93 5.55 6.11 0.49
C VAL A 93 5.42 5.77 1.97
N LEU A 94 4.23 5.36 2.43
CA LEU A 94 4.01 5.02 3.84
C LEU A 94 4.78 3.77 4.30
N VAL A 95 5.07 2.85 3.37
CA VAL A 95 5.67 1.54 3.68
C VAL A 95 7.11 1.41 3.16
N SER A 96 7.67 2.46 2.57
CA SER A 96 8.96 2.43 1.86
C SER A 96 10.11 1.99 2.76
N SER A 97 10.08 2.37 4.04
CA SER A 97 11.08 1.99 5.05
C SER A 97 10.98 0.53 5.47
N LEU A 98 9.84 -0.14 5.22
CA LEU A 98 9.60 -1.54 5.59
C LEU A 98 10.18 -2.52 4.56
N LEU A 99 10.60 -2.03 3.38
CA LEU A 99 11.17 -2.85 2.29
C LEU A 99 12.62 -3.27 2.53
N ASN A 100 13.25 -2.83 3.63
CA ASN A 100 14.64 -3.16 4.01
C ASN A 100 15.68 -2.92 2.89
N SER A 101 15.42 -1.96 2.00
CA SER A 101 16.30 -1.61 0.88
C SER A 101 16.39 -0.11 0.74
N ASN A 102 17.53 0.47 1.15
CA ASN A 102 17.79 1.91 1.02
C ASN A 102 17.63 2.39 -0.43
N ARG A 103 17.97 1.55 -1.42
CA ARG A 103 17.80 1.87 -2.84
C ARG A 103 16.33 2.00 -3.22
N LEU A 104 15.47 1.09 -2.75
CA LEU A 104 14.02 1.18 -2.99
C LEU A 104 13.42 2.38 -2.27
N THR A 105 13.79 2.61 -1.01
CA THR A 105 13.31 3.76 -0.24
C THR A 105 13.67 5.08 -0.94
N MET A 106 14.92 5.24 -1.39
CA MET A 106 15.34 6.44 -2.14
C MET A 106 14.60 6.61 -3.47
N LEU A 107 14.36 5.51 -4.21
CA LEU A 107 13.59 5.56 -5.46
C LEU A 107 12.15 6.01 -5.20
N ILE A 108 11.49 5.44 -4.18
CA ILE A 108 10.13 5.79 -3.78
C ILE A 108 10.04 7.26 -3.35
N ASP A 109 10.93 7.71 -2.47
CA ASP A 109 10.90 9.08 -1.94
C ASP A 109 11.17 10.15 -3.02
N ARG A 110 11.97 9.79 -4.03
CA ARG A 110 12.29 10.64 -5.19
C ARG A 110 11.08 10.79 -6.11
N ASP A 111 10.43 9.68 -6.47
CA ASP A 111 9.48 9.63 -7.58
C ASP A 111 8.01 9.65 -7.17
N LEU A 112 7.71 9.39 -5.89
CA LEU A 112 6.35 9.33 -5.35
C LEU A 112 6.16 10.35 -4.22
N LYS A 113 4.95 10.92 -4.12
CA LYS A 113 4.51 11.80 -3.03
C LYS A 113 3.15 11.34 -2.54
N ILE A 114 2.84 11.64 -1.27
CA ILE A 114 1.63 11.17 -0.58
C ILE A 114 0.34 11.64 -1.26
N ASP A 115 0.34 12.85 -1.84
CA ASP A 115 -0.86 13.47 -2.40
C ASP A 115 -0.83 13.55 -3.94
N GLU A 116 0.11 12.87 -4.59
CA GLU A 116 0.33 12.93 -6.04
C GLU A 116 0.28 11.53 -6.67
N GLN A 117 0.06 11.50 -7.98
CA GLN A 117 0.21 10.27 -8.78
C GLN A 117 1.69 10.09 -9.18
N CYS A 118 2.06 8.87 -9.59
CA CYS A 118 3.38 8.64 -10.17
C CYS A 118 3.49 9.37 -11.51
N HIS A 119 4.35 10.38 -11.58
CA HIS A 119 4.51 11.23 -12.78
C HIS A 119 5.08 10.45 -13.98
N ASN A 120 6.01 9.53 -13.74
CA ASN A 120 6.66 8.74 -14.79
C ASN A 120 6.73 7.27 -14.38
N TYR A 121 5.59 6.59 -14.47
CA TYR A 121 5.48 5.17 -14.12
C TYR A 121 6.46 4.28 -14.88
N GLY A 122 6.64 4.51 -16.19
CA GLY A 122 7.52 3.67 -17.01
C GLY A 122 8.97 3.71 -16.54
N GLN A 123 9.47 4.90 -16.18
CA GLN A 123 10.82 5.05 -15.61
C GLN A 123 10.90 4.47 -14.20
N PHE A 124 9.90 4.73 -13.35
CA PHE A 124 9.83 4.17 -12.00
C PHE A 124 9.90 2.64 -12.03
N LEU A 125 9.06 1.98 -12.85
CA LEU A 125 9.01 0.53 -12.99
C LEU A 125 10.34 -0.05 -13.49
N LYS A 126 10.99 0.63 -14.44
CA LYS A 126 12.30 0.22 -14.96
C LYS A 126 13.36 0.24 -13.86
N GLU A 127 13.43 1.29 -13.05
CA GLU A 127 14.39 1.36 -11.94
C GLU A 127 14.02 0.38 -10.82
N PHE A 128 12.73 0.26 -10.50
CA PHE A 128 12.22 -0.64 -9.47
C PHE A 128 12.57 -2.10 -9.77
N SER A 129 12.36 -2.55 -11.01
CA SER A 129 12.61 -3.94 -11.43
C SER A 129 14.09 -4.35 -11.44
N VAL A 130 15.02 -3.38 -11.43
CA VAL A 130 16.47 -3.64 -11.33
C VAL A 130 16.93 -3.77 -9.87
N ILE A 131 16.12 -3.30 -8.91
CA ILE A 131 16.46 -3.31 -7.48
C ILE A 131 15.87 -4.52 -6.76
N LEU A 132 14.69 -4.99 -7.19
CA LEU A 132 14.00 -6.16 -6.62
C LEU A 132 14.78 -7.45 -6.87
#